data_AF-A0A960MFY6-F1
#
_entry.id   AF-A0A960MFY6-F1
#
_cell.length_a   1.000
_cell.length_b   1.000
_cell.length_c   1.000
_cell.angle_alpha   90.00
_cell.angle_beta   90.00
_cell.angle_gamma   90.00
#
_symmetry.space_group_name_H-M   'P 1'
#
loop_
_entity.id
_entity.type
_entity.pdbx_description
1 polymer ?
#
loop_
_entity_poly.entity_id
_entity_poly.type
_entity_poly.pdbx_seq_one_letter_code
_entity_poly.pdbx_strand_id
1 'polypeptide(L)'
;NDYYALSAFFSQVGRKPTAVAGEDLIFHKRGIAEVENKKTGDKVRPAGLGQTPPEISPDEDPRLTLADWMAEKSNPFFATVLVNRYWKHFFKRGLVEPEDDLRDTNPATNPELLAALSKYFIESGFDLKAVVRVIAQSQTYQLSEQPNEHNAVDHQNFSHFYPKRLPAEVLLDAIDGLTEAKTDFPDLPPGTRAIALPDNSYNKSSAFLKVFGRPEGASVCECERVQGSSLAQSLHLMNSTDVKGKLAVANGRADRLSKPEVPVMDGIREIYQTAFGREPTGEELSIAEDFLVKPRTDADGKAVDPARAKRQAYEDLLWAIMNTKEFLYNH
;
A
#
# COMPACT_ATOMS: atom_id res chain seq x y z
N ASN A 1 27.25 24.30 -8.27
CA ASN A 1 28.06 23.07 -8.53
C ASN A 1 27.44 21.83 -7.92
N ASP A 2 26.46 21.97 -7.03
CA ASP A 2 25.87 20.91 -6.21
C ASP A 2 25.35 19.71 -6.99
N TYR A 3 24.71 19.92 -8.15
CA TYR A 3 24.31 18.81 -9.02
C TYR A 3 25.49 17.93 -9.47
N TYR A 4 26.60 18.55 -9.87
CA TYR A 4 27.81 17.82 -10.29
C TYR A 4 28.54 17.21 -9.10
N ALA A 5 28.52 17.86 -7.93
CA ALA A 5 29.09 17.32 -6.71
C ALA A 5 28.31 16.07 -6.23
N LEU A 6 26.97 16.11 -6.26
CA LEU A 6 26.17 14.95 -5.89
C LEU A 6 26.33 13.80 -6.90
N SER A 7 26.40 14.10 -8.20
CA SER A 7 26.63 13.06 -9.22
C SER A 7 28.03 12.45 -9.14
N ALA A 8 29.03 13.18 -8.62
CA ALA A 8 30.39 12.67 -8.46
C ALA A 8 30.50 11.49 -7.49
N PHE A 9 29.57 11.31 -6.54
CA PHE A 9 29.48 10.10 -5.72
C PHE A 9 29.29 8.82 -6.55
N PHE A 10 28.74 8.93 -7.77
CA PHE A 10 28.48 7.80 -8.66
C PHE A 10 29.51 7.68 -9.80
N SER A 11 30.55 8.53 -9.81
CA SER A 11 31.57 8.56 -10.88
C SER A 11 32.37 7.26 -11.01
N GLN A 12 32.55 6.55 -9.89
CA GLN A 12 33.34 5.32 -9.82
C GLN A 12 32.48 4.04 -9.86
N VAL A 13 31.23 4.13 -10.32
CA VAL A 13 30.38 2.93 -10.47
C VAL A 13 30.79 2.15 -11.72
N GLY A 14 31.15 0.89 -11.52
CA GLY A 14 31.37 -0.12 -12.55
C GLY A 14 30.24 -1.12 -12.66
N ARG A 15 30.09 -1.67 -13.86
CA ARG A 15 29.18 -2.77 -14.17
C ARG A 15 29.96 -3.82 -14.94
N LYS A 16 29.75 -5.09 -14.60
CA LYS A 16 30.24 -6.23 -15.39
C LYS A 16 29.17 -7.32 -15.39
N PRO A 17 28.99 -8.07 -16.50
CA PRO A 17 28.02 -9.15 -16.55
C PRO A 17 28.39 -10.26 -15.55
N THR A 18 27.38 -10.94 -14.99
CA THR A 18 27.59 -12.15 -14.19
C THR A 18 27.47 -13.41 -15.06
N ALA A 19 27.55 -14.59 -14.43
CA ALA A 19 27.28 -15.86 -15.10
C ALA A 19 25.78 -16.03 -15.43
N VAL A 20 24.90 -15.23 -14.84
CA VAL A 20 23.45 -15.25 -15.09
C VAL A 20 23.12 -14.25 -16.18
N ALA A 21 22.47 -14.72 -17.25
CA ALA A 21 22.10 -13.87 -18.37
C ALA A 21 21.13 -12.77 -17.92
N GLY A 22 21.47 -11.51 -18.21
CA GLY A 22 20.66 -10.34 -17.84
C GLY A 22 20.96 -9.76 -16.45
N GLU A 23 21.91 -10.33 -15.70
CA GLU A 23 22.36 -9.79 -14.43
C GLU A 23 23.72 -9.07 -14.59
N ASP A 24 23.79 -7.84 -14.07
CA ASP A 24 25.01 -7.05 -13.98
C ASP A 24 25.49 -6.96 -12.52
N LEU A 25 26.74 -7.33 -12.25
CA LEU A 25 27.39 -7.00 -10.99
C LEU A 25 27.80 -5.53 -11.00
N ILE A 26 27.23 -4.78 -10.05
CA ILE A 26 27.62 -3.40 -9.77
C ILE A 26 28.78 -3.40 -8.77
N PHE A 27 29.87 -2.70 -9.08
CA PHE A 27 31.06 -2.65 -8.22
C PHE A 27 31.71 -1.26 -8.21
N HIS A 28 32.52 -0.97 -7.20
CA HIS A 28 33.33 0.24 -7.12
C HIS A 28 34.61 0.11 -7.96
N LYS A 29 34.87 1.06 -8.86
CA LYS A 29 36.13 1.18 -9.59
C LYS A 29 37.11 2.00 -8.76
N ARG A 30 38.30 1.46 -8.52
CA ARG A 30 39.36 2.21 -7.83
C ARG A 30 39.71 3.47 -8.64
N GLY A 31 39.69 4.61 -7.98
CA GLY A 31 39.97 5.89 -8.62
C GLY A 31 39.46 7.06 -7.79
N ILE A 32 40.01 8.24 -8.06
CA ILE A 32 39.53 9.48 -7.45
C ILE A 32 38.13 9.76 -8.00
N ALA A 33 37.16 9.91 -7.11
CA ALA A 33 35.81 10.25 -7.49
C ALA A 33 35.73 11.72 -7.90
N GLU A 34 35.32 11.98 -9.14
CA GLU A 34 35.12 13.32 -9.68
C GLU A 34 34.27 13.28 -10.95
N VAL A 35 33.57 14.38 -11.24
CA VAL A 35 32.83 14.59 -12.48
C VAL A 35 33.22 15.93 -13.07
N GLU A 36 33.29 16.02 -14.39
CA GLU A 36 33.49 17.28 -15.08
C GLU A 36 32.19 18.07 -15.19
N ASN A 37 32.19 19.31 -14.71
CA ASN A 37 31.09 20.23 -14.94
C ASN A 37 31.10 20.66 -16.41
N LYS A 38 30.17 20.16 -17.22
CA LYS A 38 30.10 20.44 -18.67
C LYS A 38 29.96 21.92 -19.03
N LYS A 39 29.54 22.78 -18.08
CA LYS A 39 29.41 24.23 -18.31
C LYS A 39 30.72 24.98 -18.06
N THR A 40 31.52 24.55 -17.09
CA THR A 40 32.74 25.28 -16.67
C THR A 40 34.03 24.57 -17.06
N GLY A 41 33.99 23.26 -17.31
CA GLY A 41 35.16 22.41 -17.57
C GLY A 41 35.88 21.93 -16.29
N ASP A 42 35.44 22.38 -15.12
CA ASP A 42 36.11 22.04 -13.86
C ASP A 42 35.82 20.61 -13.41
N LYS A 43 36.82 19.97 -12.80
CA LYS A 43 36.64 18.71 -12.07
C LYS A 43 35.99 18.99 -10.72
N VAL A 44 34.86 18.38 -10.46
CA VAL A 44 34.07 18.53 -9.24
C VAL A 44 34.14 17.25 -8.43
N ARG A 45 34.60 17.35 -7.18
CA ARG A 45 34.65 16.25 -6.21
C ARG A 45 33.28 16.02 -5.55
N PRO A 46 33.02 14.80 -5.04
CA PRO A 46 31.79 14.48 -4.33
C PRO A 46 31.57 15.41 -3.15
N ALA A 47 30.35 15.89 -2.96
CA ALA A 47 29.94 16.63 -1.76
C ALA A 47 28.42 16.56 -1.58
N GLY A 48 27.96 16.49 -0.33
CA GLY A 48 26.54 16.67 0.00
C GLY A 48 26.06 18.08 -0.32
N LEU A 49 24.74 18.28 -0.36
CA LEU A 49 24.15 19.59 -0.66
C LEU A 49 24.59 20.64 0.39
N GLY A 50 25.22 21.71 -0.09
CA GLY A 50 25.79 22.76 0.76
C GLY A 50 27.00 22.34 1.62
N GLN A 51 27.56 21.14 1.40
CA GLN A 51 28.71 20.63 2.16
C GLN A 51 30.03 20.87 1.43
N THR A 52 31.13 20.86 2.18
CA THR A 52 32.47 20.77 1.59
C THR A 52 32.77 19.33 1.17
N PRO A 53 33.52 19.11 0.08
CA PRO A 53 33.93 17.78 -0.34
C PRO A 53 34.69 17.05 0.78
N PRO A 54 34.26 15.85 1.21
CA PRO A 54 35.04 15.03 2.13
C PRO A 54 36.29 14.47 1.44
N GLU A 55 37.28 14.10 2.24
CA GLU A 55 38.42 13.30 1.79
C GLU A 55 37.94 11.86 1.59
N ILE A 56 38.06 11.33 0.36
CA ILE A 56 37.69 9.96 0.01
C ILE A 56 38.88 9.34 -0.73
N SER A 57 39.42 8.24 -0.20
CA SER A 57 40.54 7.53 -0.84
C SER A 57 40.10 6.86 -2.14
N PRO A 58 40.99 6.70 -3.14
CA PRO A 58 40.68 5.95 -4.36
C PRO A 58 40.17 4.51 -4.16
N ASP A 59 40.53 3.89 -3.03
CA ASP A 59 40.10 2.54 -2.67
C ASP A 59 38.74 2.49 -1.97
N GLU A 60 38.20 3.64 -1.55
CA GLU A 60 36.92 3.75 -0.85
C GLU A 60 35.78 4.04 -1.83
N ASP A 61 34.62 3.41 -1.62
CA ASP A 61 33.43 3.67 -2.42
C ASP A 61 32.74 4.97 -1.94
N PRO A 62 32.70 6.03 -2.76
CA PRO A 62 32.12 7.31 -2.35
C PRO A 62 30.65 7.21 -1.96
N ARG A 63 29.92 6.20 -2.45
CA ARG A 63 28.51 6.01 -2.15
C ARG A 63 28.27 5.65 -0.68
N LEU A 64 29.27 5.08 -0.01
CA LEU A 64 29.20 4.85 1.45
C LEU A 64 29.24 6.18 2.19
N THR A 65 30.15 7.09 1.83
CA THR A 65 30.19 8.45 2.39
C THR A 65 28.90 9.23 2.12
N LEU A 66 28.30 9.06 0.94
CA LEU A 66 27.00 9.64 0.63
C LEU A 66 25.90 9.07 1.55
N ALA A 67 25.86 7.74 1.73
CA ALA A 67 24.88 7.09 2.58
C ALA A 67 25.01 7.54 4.06
N ASP A 68 26.24 7.63 4.55
CA ASP A 68 26.54 8.13 5.90
C ASP A 68 26.04 9.57 6.06
N TRP A 69 26.37 10.46 5.13
CA TRP A 69 25.90 11.85 5.14
C TRP A 69 24.37 11.97 5.07
N MET A 70 23.71 11.14 4.27
CA MET A 70 22.25 11.13 4.17
C MET A 70 21.61 10.73 5.50
N ALA A 71 22.21 9.81 6.26
CA ALA A 71 21.70 9.33 7.53
C ALA A 71 22.20 10.15 8.76
N GLU A 72 23.00 11.19 8.55
CA GLU A 72 23.45 12.07 9.64
C GLU A 72 22.27 12.76 10.34
N LYS A 73 22.31 12.81 11.68
CA LYS A 73 21.29 13.51 12.48
C LYS A 73 21.20 15.01 12.20
N SER A 74 22.31 15.60 11.74
CA SER A 74 22.41 17.00 11.32
C SER A 74 21.85 17.24 9.91
N ASN A 75 21.59 16.19 9.13
CA ASN A 75 21.04 16.33 7.80
C ASN A 75 19.56 16.80 7.88
N PRO A 76 19.21 17.98 7.36
CA PRO A 76 17.87 18.53 7.51
C PRO A 76 16.82 17.85 6.60
N PHE A 77 17.26 17.08 5.61
CA PHE A 77 16.41 16.57 4.54
C PHE A 77 15.87 15.18 4.86
N PHE A 78 16.73 14.25 5.28
CA PHE A 78 16.37 12.83 5.35
C PHE A 78 15.18 12.54 6.26
N ALA A 79 15.23 13.03 7.50
CA ALA A 79 14.14 12.83 8.45
C ALA A 79 12.83 13.45 7.93
N THR A 80 12.90 14.69 7.44
CA THR A 80 11.75 15.46 6.94
C THR A 80 11.07 14.80 5.74
N VAL A 81 11.84 14.37 4.75
CA VAL A 81 11.31 13.67 3.57
C VAL A 81 10.67 12.35 3.98
N LEU A 82 11.35 11.57 4.84
CA LEU A 82 10.85 10.25 5.22
C LEU A 82 9.55 10.34 6.04
N VAL A 83 9.50 11.19 7.05
CA VAL A 83 8.28 11.33 7.87
C VAL A 83 7.11 11.88 7.04
N ASN A 84 7.35 12.79 6.10
CA ASN A 84 6.32 13.29 5.19
C ASN A 84 5.78 12.19 4.27
N ARG A 85 6.67 11.33 3.74
CA ARG A 85 6.28 10.18 2.92
C ARG A 85 5.45 9.16 3.71
N TYR A 86 5.82 8.88 4.96
CA TYR A 86 5.02 7.99 5.81
C TYR A 86 3.71 8.63 6.24
N TRP A 87 3.69 9.93 6.52
CA TRP A 87 2.44 10.67 6.74
C TRP A 87 1.49 10.51 5.55
N LYS A 88 1.97 10.75 4.32
CA LYS A 88 1.18 10.53 3.10
C LYS A 88 0.71 9.08 2.98
N HIS A 89 1.54 8.10 3.35
CA HIS A 89 1.14 6.71 3.33
C HIS A 89 -0.11 6.44 4.17
N PHE A 90 -0.24 7.04 5.36
CA PHE A 90 -1.40 6.86 6.24
C PHE A 90 -2.58 7.77 5.88
N PHE A 91 -2.32 9.00 5.44
CA PHE A 91 -3.35 10.03 5.24
C PHE A 91 -3.65 10.33 3.76
N LYS A 92 -3.11 9.56 2.81
CA LYS A 92 -3.23 9.72 1.34
C LYS A 92 -2.59 11.01 0.79
N ARG A 93 -2.36 12.01 1.62
CA ARG A 93 -1.73 13.30 1.32
C ARG A 93 -0.61 13.60 2.31
N GLY A 94 0.53 14.08 1.83
CA GLY A 94 1.63 14.54 2.67
C GLY A 94 1.34 15.88 3.35
N LEU A 95 2.07 16.19 4.42
CA LEU A 95 2.13 17.55 4.96
C LEU A 95 2.72 18.51 3.92
N VAL A 96 3.71 18.05 3.16
CA VAL A 96 4.13 18.64 1.88
C VAL A 96 3.60 17.74 0.77
N GLU A 97 2.91 18.30 -0.21
CA GLU A 97 2.38 17.57 -1.36
C GLU A 97 2.70 18.34 -2.66
N PRO A 98 3.27 17.69 -3.69
CA PRO A 98 3.74 16.29 -3.71
C PRO A 98 4.81 15.98 -2.67
N GLU A 99 4.84 14.74 -2.19
CA GLU A 99 5.73 14.29 -1.11
C GLU A 99 7.23 14.39 -1.44
N ASP A 100 7.56 14.39 -2.73
CA ASP A 100 8.93 14.50 -3.25
C ASP A 100 9.29 15.94 -3.64
N ASP A 101 8.36 16.90 -3.52
CA ASP A 101 8.53 18.29 -3.96
C ASP A 101 8.76 19.23 -2.77
N LEU A 102 9.75 18.90 -1.92
CA LEU A 102 10.16 19.72 -0.79
C LEU A 102 10.97 20.94 -1.28
N ARG A 103 10.31 22.09 -1.29
CA ARG A 103 10.87 23.38 -1.73
C ARG A 103 10.38 24.47 -0.79
N ASP A 104 11.15 25.55 -0.65
CA ASP A 104 10.74 26.71 0.14
C ASP A 104 9.42 27.34 -0.37
N THR A 105 9.12 27.18 -1.66
CA THR A 105 7.86 27.62 -2.29
C THR A 105 6.72 26.62 -2.18
N ASN A 106 6.93 25.47 -1.56
CA ASN A 106 5.94 24.44 -1.28
C ASN A 106 6.00 24.05 0.21
N PRO A 107 5.63 24.96 1.13
CA PRO A 107 5.72 24.71 2.55
C PRO A 107 4.73 23.62 3.00
N ALA A 108 5.04 22.99 4.13
CA ALA A 108 4.12 22.06 4.76
C ALA A 108 2.82 22.73 5.19
N THR A 109 1.71 22.00 5.14
CA THR A 109 0.41 22.46 5.66
C THR A 109 0.44 22.76 7.15
N ASN A 110 1.30 22.03 7.89
CA ASN A 110 1.60 22.26 9.28
C ASN A 110 3.11 22.10 9.52
N PRO A 111 3.92 23.18 9.40
CA PRO A 111 5.37 23.13 9.56
C PRO A 111 5.83 22.68 10.95
N GLU A 112 5.11 23.08 12.00
CA GLU A 112 5.42 22.71 13.38
C GLU A 112 5.27 21.21 13.61
N LEU A 113 4.20 20.61 13.09
CA LEU A 113 3.98 19.17 13.16
C LEU A 113 5.05 18.40 12.38
N LEU A 114 5.37 18.84 11.16
CA LEU A 114 6.42 18.22 10.36
C LEU A 114 7.76 18.26 11.10
N ALA A 115 8.13 19.42 11.67
CA ALA A 115 9.35 19.57 12.47
C ALA A 115 9.34 18.67 13.72
N ALA A 116 8.20 18.55 14.41
CA ALA A 116 8.06 17.69 15.58
C ALA A 116 8.23 16.20 15.23
N LEU A 117 7.62 15.74 14.14
CA LEU A 117 7.77 14.36 13.66
C LEU A 117 9.21 14.06 13.21
N SER A 118 9.84 14.98 12.47
CA SER A 118 11.25 14.85 12.07
C SER A 118 12.17 14.74 13.28
N LYS A 119 11.97 15.61 14.29
CA LYS A 119 12.74 15.59 15.53
C LYS A 119 12.55 14.27 16.27
N TYR A 120 11.31 13.81 16.42
CA TYR A 120 11.01 12.52 17.06
C TYR A 120 11.69 11.35 16.35
N PHE A 121 11.69 11.35 15.02
CA PHE A 121 12.37 10.32 14.22
C PHE A 121 13.89 10.32 14.41
N ILE A 122 14.52 11.50 14.53
CA ILE A 122 15.95 11.61 14.83
C ILE A 122 16.27 11.13 16.26
N GLU A 123 15.45 11.55 17.23
CA GLU A 123 15.62 11.18 18.65
C GLU A 123 15.42 9.69 18.91
N SER A 124 14.54 9.03 18.15
CA SER A 124 14.35 7.58 18.22
C SER A 124 15.50 6.77 17.59
N GLY A 125 16.50 7.43 17.00
CA GLY A 125 17.58 6.76 16.26
C GLY A 125 17.13 6.24 14.91
N PHE A 126 16.21 6.97 14.25
CA PHE A 126 15.59 6.59 12.98
C PHE A 126 14.74 5.31 13.08
N ASP A 127 14.09 5.08 14.23
CA ASP A 127 13.11 3.99 14.37
C ASP A 127 11.81 4.34 13.65
N LEU A 128 11.63 3.74 12.48
CA LEU A 128 10.46 3.92 11.66
C LEU A 128 9.19 3.33 12.31
N LYS A 129 9.29 2.22 13.05
CA LYS A 129 8.13 1.65 13.76
C LYS A 129 7.65 2.57 14.86
N ALA A 130 8.54 3.33 15.49
CA ALA A 130 8.18 4.35 16.45
C ALA A 130 7.35 5.47 15.80
N VAL A 131 7.77 5.99 14.63
CA VAL A 131 7.01 7.00 13.88
C VAL A 131 5.63 6.48 13.47
N VAL A 132 5.57 5.28 12.91
CA VAL A 132 4.30 4.64 12.53
C VAL A 132 3.36 4.51 13.73
N ARG A 133 3.88 4.11 14.89
CA ARG A 133 3.09 4.00 16.12
C ARG A 133 2.53 5.36 16.55
N VAL A 134 3.34 6.41 16.54
CA VAL A 134 2.88 7.77 16.90
C VAL A 134 1.80 8.27 15.95
N ILE A 135 1.96 8.05 14.63
CA ILE A 135 0.94 8.41 13.64
C ILE A 135 -0.37 7.67 13.92
N ALA A 136 -0.33 6.33 14.05
CA ALA A 136 -1.54 5.52 14.26
C ALA A 136 -2.24 5.76 15.60
N GLN A 137 -1.51 6.28 16.61
CA GLN A 137 -2.06 6.65 17.91
C GLN A 137 -2.49 8.12 18.01
N SER A 138 -2.26 8.91 16.96
CA SER A 138 -2.63 10.32 16.95
C SER A 138 -4.15 10.52 16.88
N GLN A 139 -4.64 11.61 17.46
CA GLN A 139 -6.05 12.02 17.30
C GLN A 139 -6.41 12.18 15.83
N THR A 140 -5.51 12.78 15.03
CA THR A 140 -5.71 12.99 13.58
C THR A 140 -5.98 11.68 12.84
N TYR A 141 -5.26 10.60 13.15
CA TYR A 141 -5.48 9.29 12.53
C TYR A 141 -6.78 8.62 12.99
N GLN A 142 -7.25 8.95 14.18
CA GLN A 142 -8.46 8.37 14.78
C GLN A 142 -9.73 9.20 14.55
N LEU A 143 -9.64 10.30 13.78
CA LEU A 143 -10.83 11.05 13.39
C LEU A 143 -11.73 10.18 12.51
N SER A 144 -13.05 10.38 12.61
CA SER A 144 -13.98 9.75 11.67
C SER A 144 -13.74 10.30 10.26
N GLU A 145 -14.04 9.46 9.27
CA GLU A 145 -14.17 9.80 7.86
C GLU A 145 -15.39 10.66 7.54
N GLN A 146 -16.40 10.68 8.41
CA GLN A 146 -17.62 11.44 8.17
C GLN A 146 -17.39 12.93 8.43
N PRO A 147 -17.46 13.79 7.39
CA PRO A 147 -17.33 15.22 7.59
C PRO A 147 -18.56 15.81 8.28
N ASN A 148 -18.36 16.92 8.96
CA ASN A 148 -19.42 17.80 9.43
C ASN A 148 -19.71 18.90 8.39
N GLU A 149 -20.64 19.79 8.72
CA GLU A 149 -21.08 20.90 7.85
C GLU A 149 -19.98 21.92 7.50
N HIS A 150 -18.84 21.93 8.22
CA HIS A 150 -17.78 22.90 8.04
C HIS A 150 -16.53 22.35 7.35
N ASN A 151 -16.36 21.03 7.26
CA ASN A 151 -15.10 20.43 6.81
C ASN A 151 -15.23 19.46 5.62
N ALA A 152 -16.43 19.36 5.01
CA ALA A 152 -16.68 18.45 3.88
C ALA A 152 -15.77 18.68 2.65
N VAL A 153 -15.26 19.91 2.47
CA VAL A 153 -14.37 20.28 1.35
C VAL A 153 -12.89 20.34 1.76
N ASP A 154 -12.57 20.01 3.01
CA ASP A 154 -11.18 19.99 3.46
C ASP A 154 -10.45 18.80 2.87
N HIS A 155 -9.41 19.08 2.09
CA HIS A 155 -8.55 18.06 1.48
C HIS A 155 -7.07 18.25 1.84
N GLN A 156 -6.79 19.08 2.85
CA GLN A 156 -5.43 19.55 3.14
C GLN A 156 -5.11 19.57 4.63
N ASN A 157 -6.08 19.85 5.50
CA ASN A 157 -5.86 20.13 6.91
C ASN A 157 -6.11 18.94 7.83
N PHE A 158 -6.44 17.77 7.27
CA PHE A 158 -6.65 16.52 8.01
C PHE A 158 -7.73 16.66 9.09
N SER A 159 -8.79 17.42 8.80
CA SER A 159 -9.92 17.66 9.73
C SER A 159 -10.85 16.45 9.93
N HIS A 160 -10.68 15.41 9.13
CA HIS A 160 -11.35 14.12 9.17
C HIS A 160 -10.44 13.09 8.49
N PHE A 161 -10.72 11.81 8.68
CA PHE A 161 -9.96 10.77 7.97
C PHE A 161 -10.34 10.77 6.49
N TYR A 162 -9.36 10.67 5.59
CA TYR A 162 -9.61 10.61 4.16
C TYR A 162 -9.65 9.16 3.70
N PRO A 163 -10.81 8.62 3.28
CA PRO A 163 -10.90 7.23 2.85
C PRO A 163 -9.86 6.90 1.79
N LYS A 164 -9.07 5.87 2.07
CA LYS A 164 -7.98 5.39 1.24
C LYS A 164 -8.30 3.99 0.79
N ARG A 165 -8.26 3.77 -0.52
CA ARG A 165 -8.47 2.44 -1.07
C ARG A 165 -7.41 1.46 -0.56
N LEU A 166 -7.81 0.21 -0.33
CA LEU A 166 -6.87 -0.85 -0.05
C LEU A 166 -5.98 -1.12 -1.29
N PRO A 167 -4.65 -1.24 -1.11
CA PRO A 167 -3.74 -1.72 -2.16
C PRO A 167 -4.17 -3.08 -2.71
N ALA A 168 -3.84 -3.38 -3.96
CA ALA A 168 -4.23 -4.61 -4.64
C ALA A 168 -3.91 -5.88 -3.82
N GLU A 169 -2.71 -5.92 -3.23
CA GLU A 169 -2.22 -7.03 -2.42
C GLU A 169 -3.06 -7.18 -1.14
N VAL A 170 -3.29 -6.08 -0.43
CA VAL A 170 -4.09 -6.06 0.81
C VAL A 170 -5.54 -6.44 0.53
N LEU A 171 -6.11 -5.94 -0.57
CA LEU A 171 -7.48 -6.25 -0.94
C LEU A 171 -7.64 -7.72 -1.34
N LEU A 172 -6.68 -8.30 -2.08
CA LEU A 172 -6.72 -9.72 -2.40
C LEU A 172 -6.64 -10.59 -1.15
N ASP A 173 -5.72 -10.25 -0.23
CA ASP A 173 -5.61 -10.94 1.06
C ASP A 173 -6.87 -10.76 1.93
N ALA A 174 -7.53 -9.60 1.87
CA ALA A 174 -8.79 -9.35 2.56
C ALA A 174 -9.94 -10.18 1.97
N ILE A 175 -10.01 -10.32 0.64
CA ILE A 175 -10.99 -11.19 -0.04
C ILE A 175 -10.76 -12.66 0.35
N ASP A 176 -9.51 -13.10 0.39
CA ASP A 176 -9.15 -14.46 0.84
C ASP A 176 -9.58 -14.68 2.30
N GLY A 177 -9.32 -13.70 3.19
CA GLY A 177 -9.77 -13.75 4.59
C GLY A 177 -11.30 -13.76 4.75
N LEU A 178 -12.01 -12.94 3.98
CA LEU A 178 -13.47 -12.86 4.00
C LEU A 178 -14.12 -14.15 3.49
N THR A 179 -13.57 -14.74 2.43
CA THR A 179 -14.12 -15.95 1.81
C THR A 179 -13.60 -17.25 2.44
N GLU A 180 -12.56 -17.18 3.26
CA GLU A 180 -11.75 -18.33 3.72
C GLU A 180 -11.16 -19.14 2.54
N ALA A 181 -11.04 -18.53 1.38
CA ALA A 181 -10.34 -19.08 0.23
C ALA A 181 -8.84 -18.77 0.33
N LYS A 182 -8.06 -19.41 -0.54
CA LYS A 182 -6.61 -19.14 -0.67
C LYS A 182 -6.29 -18.85 -2.13
N THR A 183 -5.53 -17.80 -2.36
CA THR A 183 -4.84 -17.59 -3.63
C THR A 183 -3.58 -18.42 -3.66
N ASP A 184 -3.43 -19.25 -4.68
CA ASP A 184 -2.17 -19.94 -4.96
C ASP A 184 -1.31 -19.10 -5.89
N PHE A 185 -0.04 -18.98 -5.55
CA PHE A 185 0.97 -18.32 -6.37
C PHE A 185 1.99 -19.37 -6.84
N PRO A 186 2.34 -19.42 -8.15
CA PRO A 186 3.30 -20.39 -8.66
C PRO A 186 4.63 -20.35 -7.88
N ASP A 187 5.21 -21.52 -7.64
CA ASP A 187 6.51 -21.69 -6.99
C ASP A 187 6.61 -21.14 -5.54
N LEU A 188 5.48 -20.79 -4.91
CA LEU A 188 5.41 -20.38 -3.52
C LEU A 188 4.62 -21.39 -2.66
N PRO A 189 4.93 -21.50 -1.35
CA PRO A 189 4.18 -22.35 -0.45
C PRO A 189 2.67 -21.98 -0.42
N PRO A 190 1.76 -22.97 -0.32
CA PRO A 190 0.33 -22.71 -0.19
C PRO A 190 0.02 -21.80 1.02
N GLY A 191 -0.88 -20.84 0.82
CA GLY A 191 -1.23 -19.84 1.84
C GLY A 191 -0.25 -18.66 1.95
N THR A 192 0.68 -18.51 1.00
CA THR A 192 1.47 -17.29 0.90
C THR A 192 0.56 -16.10 0.58
N ARG A 193 0.63 -15.06 1.41
CA ARG A 193 -0.15 -13.84 1.24
C ARG A 193 0.37 -12.99 0.08
N ALA A 194 -0.52 -12.27 -0.60
CA ALA A 194 -0.18 -11.35 -1.67
C ALA A 194 0.77 -10.23 -1.21
N ILE A 195 0.65 -9.76 0.04
CA ILE A 195 1.60 -8.78 0.61
C ILE A 195 3.02 -9.32 0.82
N ALA A 196 3.22 -10.64 0.76
CA ALA A 196 4.51 -11.30 0.98
C ALA A 196 5.17 -11.77 -0.33
N LEU A 197 4.63 -11.38 -1.49
CA LEU A 197 5.21 -11.73 -2.79
C LEU A 197 6.60 -11.08 -2.96
N PRO A 198 7.60 -11.84 -3.43
CA PRO A 198 8.99 -11.37 -3.46
C PRO A 198 9.24 -10.30 -4.53
N ASP A 199 8.47 -10.31 -5.63
CA ASP A 199 8.64 -9.40 -6.75
C ASP A 199 7.34 -9.20 -7.56
N ASN A 200 7.42 -8.39 -8.61
CA ASN A 200 6.33 -8.01 -9.51
C ASN A 200 6.01 -9.05 -10.61
N SER A 201 6.80 -10.11 -10.78
CA SER A 201 6.57 -11.11 -11.84
C SER A 201 5.22 -11.82 -11.71
N TYR A 202 4.71 -11.93 -10.47
CA TYR A 202 3.40 -12.46 -10.11
C TYR A 202 2.22 -11.62 -10.63
N ASN A 203 2.45 -10.39 -11.12
CA ASN A 203 1.41 -9.61 -11.78
C ASN A 203 0.95 -10.29 -13.09
N LYS A 204 1.83 -11.08 -13.73
CA LYS A 204 1.49 -11.82 -14.95
C LYS A 204 0.59 -13.02 -14.68
N SER A 205 0.78 -13.67 -13.53
CA SER A 205 0.00 -14.84 -13.12
C SER A 205 -1.29 -14.47 -12.38
N SER A 206 -1.40 -13.24 -11.84
CA SER A 206 -2.61 -12.76 -11.16
C SER A 206 -3.23 -11.56 -11.89
N ALA A 207 -4.34 -11.83 -12.61
CA ALA A 207 -5.13 -10.79 -13.25
C ALA A 207 -5.66 -9.77 -12.23
N PHE A 208 -5.97 -10.21 -11.00
CA PHE A 208 -6.43 -9.34 -9.93
C PHE A 208 -5.38 -8.29 -9.57
N LEU A 209 -4.15 -8.70 -9.27
CA LEU A 209 -3.07 -7.78 -8.87
C LEU A 209 -2.83 -6.71 -9.93
N LYS A 210 -2.86 -7.10 -11.20
CA LYS A 210 -2.71 -6.18 -12.33
C LYS A 210 -3.87 -5.19 -12.45
N VAL A 211 -5.11 -5.67 -12.41
CA VAL A 211 -6.31 -4.82 -12.55
C VAL A 211 -6.44 -3.82 -11.40
N PHE A 212 -6.04 -4.22 -10.19
CA PHE A 212 -6.08 -3.37 -9.00
C PHE A 212 -4.84 -2.48 -8.82
N GLY A 213 -3.94 -2.45 -9.80
CA GLY A 213 -2.88 -1.45 -9.87
C GLY A 213 -1.66 -1.75 -9.01
N ARG A 214 -1.32 -3.04 -8.80
CA ARG A 214 0.01 -3.41 -8.27
C ARG A 214 1.08 -2.91 -9.26
N PRO A 215 2.10 -2.15 -8.81
CA PRO A 215 3.16 -1.66 -9.68
C PRO A 215 3.90 -2.77 -10.44
N GLU A 216 4.34 -2.48 -11.66
CA GLU A 216 5.23 -3.33 -12.45
C GLU A 216 6.70 -3.06 -12.14
N GLY A 217 7.01 -2.10 -11.24
CA GLY A 217 8.38 -1.74 -10.87
C GLY A 217 9.19 -1.21 -12.06
N ALA A 218 8.50 -0.67 -13.07
CA ALA A 218 9.14 -0.09 -14.26
C ALA A 218 9.72 1.31 -13.99
N SER A 219 9.26 1.95 -12.91
CA SER A 219 9.70 3.28 -12.48
C SER A 219 10.07 3.30 -11.00
N VAL A 220 10.96 4.22 -10.62
CA VAL A 220 11.26 4.52 -9.20
C VAL A 220 10.18 5.41 -8.56
N CYS A 221 9.18 5.82 -9.33
CA CYS A 221 8.10 6.70 -8.86
C CYS A 221 7.04 5.91 -8.08
N GLU A 222 6.70 6.37 -6.88
CA GLU A 222 5.56 5.85 -6.11
C GLU A 222 4.23 6.00 -6.87
N CYS A 223 4.18 6.96 -7.81
CA CYS A 223 3.03 7.21 -8.67
C CYS A 223 2.66 6.06 -9.62
N GLU A 224 3.51 5.04 -9.77
CA GLU A 224 3.15 3.82 -10.53
C GLU A 224 1.97 3.07 -9.91
N ARG A 225 1.78 3.20 -8.58
CA ARG A 225 0.66 2.60 -7.88
C ARG A 225 -0.63 3.39 -8.16
N VAL A 226 -1.53 2.80 -8.94
CA VAL A 226 -2.83 3.40 -9.24
C VAL A 226 -3.82 3.12 -8.12
N GLN A 227 -4.28 4.18 -7.44
CA GLN A 227 -5.26 4.09 -6.33
C GLN A 227 -6.67 4.58 -6.74
N GLY A 228 -6.82 5.10 -7.97
CA GLY A 228 -8.11 5.54 -8.49
C GLY A 228 -9.09 4.39 -8.75
N SER A 229 -10.39 4.66 -8.65
CA SER A 229 -11.44 3.74 -9.08
C SER A 229 -11.50 3.65 -10.59
N SER A 230 -11.59 2.44 -11.13
CA SER A 230 -11.85 2.21 -12.55
C SER A 230 -13.04 1.28 -12.78
N LEU A 231 -13.74 1.48 -13.89
CA LEU A 231 -14.83 0.59 -14.30
C LEU A 231 -14.34 -0.86 -14.43
N ALA A 232 -13.11 -1.06 -14.90
CA ALA A 232 -12.50 -2.39 -15.04
C ALA A 232 -12.39 -3.12 -13.70
N GLN A 233 -12.06 -2.41 -12.61
CA GLN A 233 -11.97 -3.01 -11.27
C GLN A 233 -13.35 -3.39 -10.74
N SER A 234 -14.35 -2.52 -10.90
CA SER A 234 -15.74 -2.83 -10.51
C SER A 234 -16.26 -4.05 -11.28
N LEU A 235 -16.04 -4.10 -12.61
CA LEU A 235 -16.42 -5.25 -13.43
C LEU A 235 -15.68 -6.53 -13.02
N HIS A 236 -14.42 -6.42 -12.59
CA HIS A 236 -13.64 -7.55 -12.13
C HIS A 236 -14.21 -8.17 -10.84
N LEU A 237 -14.60 -7.36 -9.85
CA LEU A 237 -15.25 -7.87 -8.64
C LEU A 237 -16.63 -8.48 -8.92
N MET A 238 -17.36 -7.91 -9.87
CA MET A 238 -18.70 -8.39 -10.19
C MET A 238 -18.68 -9.71 -10.99
N ASN A 239 -17.74 -9.87 -11.92
CA ASN A 239 -17.86 -10.89 -12.95
C ASN A 239 -16.69 -11.87 -13.05
N SER A 240 -15.57 -11.64 -12.36
CA SER A 240 -14.40 -12.51 -12.52
C SER A 240 -14.68 -13.93 -12.04
N THR A 241 -14.16 -14.90 -12.79
CA THR A 241 -14.20 -16.32 -12.42
C THR A 241 -13.39 -16.60 -11.16
N ASP A 242 -12.33 -15.82 -10.92
CA ASP A 242 -11.50 -15.92 -9.73
C ASP A 242 -12.30 -15.59 -8.46
N VAL A 243 -12.98 -14.43 -8.41
CA VAL A 243 -13.82 -14.05 -7.27
C VAL A 243 -14.97 -15.05 -7.06
N LYS A 244 -15.63 -15.47 -8.15
CA LYS A 244 -16.69 -16.51 -8.06
C LYS A 244 -16.15 -17.84 -7.51
N GLY A 245 -14.95 -18.25 -7.93
CA GLY A 245 -14.29 -19.45 -7.44
C GLY A 245 -13.98 -19.38 -5.95
N LYS A 246 -13.51 -18.21 -5.47
CA LYS A 246 -13.24 -17.97 -4.03
C LYS A 246 -14.50 -18.06 -3.18
N LEU A 247 -15.61 -17.51 -3.65
CA LEU A 247 -16.90 -17.58 -2.95
C LEU A 247 -17.42 -19.02 -2.84
N ALA A 248 -17.23 -19.82 -3.89
CA ALA A 248 -17.77 -21.18 -4.00
C ALA A 248 -16.79 -22.29 -3.56
N VAL A 249 -15.71 -21.98 -2.85
CA VAL A 249 -14.74 -22.99 -2.41
C VAL A 249 -15.34 -23.92 -1.33
N ALA A 250 -15.02 -25.21 -1.40
CA ALA A 250 -15.42 -26.16 -0.37
C ALA A 250 -14.70 -25.84 0.95
N ASN A 251 -15.41 -25.93 2.09
CA ASN A 251 -14.94 -25.47 3.40
C ASN A 251 -14.58 -23.98 3.48
N GLY A 252 -14.94 -23.17 2.48
CA GLY A 252 -14.90 -21.71 2.60
C GLY A 252 -15.99 -21.18 3.51
N ARG A 253 -16.00 -19.86 3.73
CA ARG A 253 -16.90 -19.23 4.68
C ARG A 253 -18.37 -19.45 4.33
N ALA A 254 -18.75 -19.27 3.08
CA ALA A 254 -20.14 -19.49 2.65
C ALA A 254 -20.59 -20.94 2.90
N ASP A 255 -19.73 -21.91 2.58
CA ASP A 255 -20.00 -23.33 2.82
C ASP A 255 -20.12 -23.63 4.32
N ARG A 256 -19.22 -23.11 5.15
CA ARG A 256 -19.24 -23.26 6.61
C ARG A 256 -20.48 -22.64 7.25
N LEU A 257 -20.83 -21.41 6.88
CA LEU A 257 -21.99 -20.69 7.44
C LEU A 257 -23.32 -21.24 6.92
N SER A 258 -23.34 -21.90 5.76
CA SER A 258 -24.54 -22.54 5.23
C SER A 258 -24.99 -23.76 6.04
N LYS A 259 -24.11 -24.32 6.88
CA LYS A 259 -24.40 -25.53 7.66
C LYS A 259 -25.58 -25.34 8.62
N PRO A 260 -26.40 -26.37 8.87
CA PRO A 260 -27.59 -26.25 9.73
C PRO A 260 -27.27 -25.86 11.18
N GLU A 261 -26.07 -26.19 11.66
CA GLU A 261 -25.63 -25.96 13.05
C GLU A 261 -25.30 -24.49 13.33
N VAL A 262 -25.12 -23.68 12.29
CA VAL A 262 -24.77 -22.25 12.42
C VAL A 262 -26.04 -21.40 12.38
N PRO A 263 -26.37 -20.67 13.47
CA PRO A 263 -27.48 -19.72 13.46
C PRO A 263 -27.23 -18.60 12.43
N VAL A 264 -28.28 -18.22 11.69
CA VAL A 264 -28.18 -17.22 10.61
C VAL A 264 -27.59 -15.90 11.13
N MET A 265 -28.07 -15.45 12.29
CA MET A 265 -27.65 -14.22 12.94
C MET A 265 -26.15 -14.21 13.30
N ASP A 266 -25.65 -15.33 13.82
CA ASP A 266 -24.23 -15.45 14.17
C ASP A 266 -23.37 -15.44 12.90
N GLY A 267 -23.83 -16.07 11.82
CA GLY A 267 -23.18 -16.01 10.52
C GLY A 267 -23.13 -14.59 9.95
N ILE A 268 -24.20 -13.80 10.06
CA ILE A 268 -24.21 -12.40 9.60
C ILE A 268 -23.21 -11.58 10.42
N ARG A 269 -23.24 -11.68 11.76
CA ARG A 269 -22.30 -10.96 12.63
C ARG A 269 -20.85 -11.30 12.32
N GLU A 270 -20.55 -12.58 12.09
CA GLU A 270 -19.20 -13.02 11.76
C GLU A 270 -18.70 -12.42 10.43
N ILE A 271 -19.57 -12.32 9.42
CA ILE A 271 -19.26 -11.67 8.14
C ILE A 271 -18.94 -10.19 8.36
N TYR A 272 -19.78 -9.46 9.11
CA TYR A 272 -19.58 -8.04 9.37
C TYR A 272 -18.32 -7.75 10.20
N GLN A 273 -18.07 -8.54 11.25
CA GLN A 273 -16.83 -8.42 12.02
C GLN A 273 -15.60 -8.70 11.18
N THR A 274 -15.66 -9.68 10.26
CA THR A 274 -14.52 -10.00 9.40
C THR A 274 -14.31 -8.95 8.31
N ALA A 275 -15.39 -8.47 7.69
CA ALA A 275 -15.32 -7.52 6.60
C ALA A 275 -14.97 -6.09 7.07
N PHE A 276 -15.54 -5.67 8.20
CA PHE A 276 -15.52 -4.27 8.65
C PHE A 276 -14.96 -4.07 10.07
N GLY A 277 -14.73 -5.14 10.84
CA GLY A 277 -14.25 -5.02 12.22
C GLY A 277 -15.29 -4.49 13.20
N ARG A 278 -16.58 -4.46 12.83
CA ARG A 278 -17.69 -3.96 13.67
C ARG A 278 -18.91 -4.88 13.61
N GLU A 279 -19.86 -4.66 14.52
CA GLU A 279 -21.18 -5.29 14.48
C GLU A 279 -22.05 -4.69 13.35
N PRO A 280 -22.96 -5.48 12.74
CA PRO A 280 -23.98 -4.93 11.87
C PRO A 280 -24.95 -4.04 12.65
N THR A 281 -25.42 -2.98 12.01
CA THR A 281 -26.54 -2.19 12.51
C THR A 281 -27.83 -3.01 12.48
N GLY A 282 -28.88 -2.57 13.20
CA GLY A 282 -30.16 -3.27 13.21
C GLY A 282 -30.81 -3.37 11.83
N GLU A 283 -30.65 -2.34 11.00
CA GLU A 283 -31.15 -2.33 9.62
C GLU A 283 -30.36 -3.29 8.72
N GLU A 284 -29.03 -3.24 8.76
CA GLU A 284 -28.16 -4.17 8.01
C GLU A 284 -28.46 -5.63 8.35
N LEU A 285 -28.65 -5.92 9.64
CA LEU A 285 -28.96 -7.25 10.14
C LEU A 285 -30.31 -7.76 9.63
N SER A 286 -31.34 -6.92 9.68
CA SER A 286 -32.67 -7.26 9.16
C SER A 286 -32.65 -7.52 7.65
N ILE A 287 -31.96 -6.66 6.88
CA ILE A 287 -31.85 -6.80 5.42
C ILE A 287 -31.11 -8.10 5.06
N ALA A 288 -30.01 -8.40 5.76
CA ALA A 288 -29.23 -9.61 5.52
C ALA A 288 -30.01 -10.88 5.90
N GLU A 289 -30.75 -10.86 7.01
CA GLU A 289 -31.60 -11.98 7.43
C GLU A 289 -32.70 -12.26 6.39
N ASP A 290 -33.45 -11.22 6.00
CA ASP A 290 -34.51 -11.32 4.97
C ASP A 290 -33.96 -11.85 3.65
N PHE A 291 -32.75 -11.44 3.27
CA PHE A 291 -32.08 -11.92 2.06
C PHE A 291 -31.71 -13.40 2.14
N LEU A 292 -31.20 -13.87 3.28
CA LEU A 292 -30.73 -15.25 3.46
C LEU A 292 -31.88 -16.26 3.53
N VAL A 293 -33.03 -15.89 4.09
CA VAL A 293 -34.20 -16.78 4.21
C VAL A 293 -35.07 -16.81 2.96
N LYS A 294 -34.83 -15.91 2.00
CA LYS A 294 -35.62 -15.81 0.78
C LYS A 294 -35.51 -17.09 -0.07
N PRO A 295 -36.64 -17.75 -0.42
CA PRO A 295 -36.63 -18.93 -1.28
C PRO A 295 -35.98 -18.62 -2.63
N ARG A 296 -35.14 -19.53 -3.12
CA ARG A 296 -34.45 -19.41 -4.40
C ARG A 296 -35.00 -20.38 -5.42
N THR A 297 -35.14 -19.89 -6.65
CA THR A 297 -35.55 -20.67 -7.81
C THR A 297 -34.43 -20.72 -8.85
N ASP A 298 -34.35 -21.81 -9.60
CA ASP A 298 -33.47 -21.92 -10.76
C ASP A 298 -34.01 -21.12 -11.97
N ALA A 299 -33.29 -21.19 -13.09
CA ALA A 299 -33.65 -20.49 -14.32
C ALA A 299 -35.02 -20.92 -14.90
N ASP A 300 -35.50 -22.11 -14.55
CA ASP A 300 -36.78 -22.65 -14.99
C ASP A 300 -37.91 -22.37 -13.96
N GLY A 301 -37.62 -21.59 -12.91
CA GLY A 301 -38.57 -21.24 -11.85
C GLY A 301 -38.82 -22.35 -10.84
N LYS A 302 -38.01 -23.42 -10.81
CA LYS A 302 -38.15 -24.51 -9.84
C LYS A 302 -37.39 -24.18 -8.57
N ALA A 303 -37.93 -24.59 -7.42
CA ALA A 303 -37.26 -24.42 -6.14
C ALA A 303 -35.89 -25.14 -6.13
N VAL A 304 -34.84 -24.41 -5.75
CA VAL A 304 -33.52 -24.98 -5.52
C VAL A 304 -33.53 -25.77 -4.22
N ASP A 305 -32.75 -26.86 -4.17
CA ASP A 305 -32.52 -27.61 -2.93
C ASP A 305 -32.18 -26.66 -1.75
N PRO A 306 -32.81 -26.80 -0.57
CA PRO A 306 -32.65 -25.84 0.52
C PRO A 306 -31.20 -25.65 1.00
N ALA A 307 -30.41 -26.71 1.04
CA ALA A 307 -29.01 -26.62 1.47
C ALA A 307 -28.17 -25.86 0.43
N ARG A 308 -28.36 -26.19 -0.85
CA ARG A 308 -27.74 -25.45 -1.96
C ARG A 308 -28.18 -24.00 -2.00
N ALA A 309 -29.47 -23.72 -1.80
CA ALA A 309 -30.03 -22.37 -1.79
C ALA A 309 -29.43 -21.51 -0.67
N LYS A 310 -29.33 -22.07 0.55
CA LYS A 310 -28.72 -21.39 1.71
C LYS A 310 -27.25 -21.06 1.45
N ARG A 311 -26.50 -22.01 0.89
CA ARG A 311 -25.10 -21.77 0.50
C ARG A 311 -24.96 -20.66 -0.53
N GLN A 312 -25.74 -20.70 -1.61
CA GLN A 312 -25.74 -19.63 -2.62
C GLN A 312 -26.14 -18.27 -2.04
N ALA A 313 -27.01 -18.24 -1.03
CA ALA A 313 -27.37 -17.00 -0.35
C ALA A 313 -26.20 -16.39 0.42
N TYR A 314 -25.37 -17.20 1.09
CA TYR A 314 -24.14 -16.72 1.71
C TYR A 314 -23.08 -16.31 0.69
N GLU A 315 -22.93 -17.06 -0.41
CA GLU A 315 -22.03 -16.68 -1.52
C GLU A 315 -22.39 -15.28 -2.05
N ASP A 316 -23.67 -15.01 -2.27
CA ASP A 316 -24.14 -13.70 -2.74
C ASP A 316 -24.03 -12.60 -1.68
N LEU A 317 -24.25 -12.91 -0.40
CA LEU A 317 -24.09 -11.94 0.69
C LEU A 317 -22.62 -11.51 0.81
N LEU A 318 -21.68 -12.47 0.81
CA LEU A 318 -20.24 -12.17 0.79
C LEU A 318 -19.84 -11.36 -0.45
N TRP A 319 -20.40 -11.70 -1.61
CA TRP A 319 -20.20 -10.95 -2.85
C TRP A 319 -20.70 -9.50 -2.73
N ALA A 320 -21.89 -9.28 -2.15
CA ALA A 320 -22.42 -7.95 -1.93
C ALA A 320 -21.52 -7.14 -0.98
N ILE A 321 -21.12 -7.74 0.15
CA ILE A 321 -20.24 -7.13 1.16
C ILE A 321 -18.89 -6.72 0.56
N MET A 322 -18.23 -7.58 -0.20
CA MET A 322 -16.93 -7.24 -0.81
C MET A 322 -16.99 -6.14 -1.88
N ASN A 323 -18.18 -5.89 -2.44
CA ASN A 323 -18.39 -4.83 -3.43
C ASN A 323 -18.81 -3.49 -2.79
N THR A 324 -18.96 -3.44 -1.47
CA THR A 324 -19.24 -2.18 -0.75
C THR A 324 -18.03 -1.25 -0.74
N LYS A 325 -18.28 0.06 -0.61
CA LYS A 325 -17.20 1.03 -0.38
C LYS A 325 -16.48 0.78 0.94
N GLU A 326 -17.21 0.36 1.97
CA GLU A 326 -16.67 0.07 3.29
C GLU A 326 -15.60 -1.03 3.25
N PHE A 327 -15.80 -2.08 2.43
CA PHE A 327 -14.80 -3.14 2.28
C PHE A 327 -13.59 -2.72 1.44
N LEU A 328 -13.81 -1.89 0.41
CA LEU A 328 -12.78 -1.53 -0.56
C LEU A 328 -11.82 -0.43 -0.05
N TYR A 329 -12.21 0.29 1.00
CA TYR A 329 -11.51 1.46 1.52
C TYR A 329 -11.22 1.31 3.01
N ASN A 330 -9.99 1.62 3.41
CA ASN A 330 -9.69 2.00 4.78
C ASN A 330 -10.36 3.35 5.05
N HIS A 331 -11.11 3.45 6.14
CA HIS A 331 -11.95 4.58 6.51
C HIS A 331 -11.96 4.77 8.03
#